data_AF-A0A535UII0-F1
#
_entry.id   AF-A0A535UII0-F1
#
_cell.length_a   1.000
_cell.length_b   1.000
_cell.length_c   1.000
_cell.angle_alpha   90.00
_cell.angle_beta   90.00
_cell.angle_gamma   90.00
#
_symmetry.space_group_name_H-M   'P 1'
#
loop_
_entity.id
_entity.type
_entity.pdbx_description
1 polymer ?
#
loop_
_entity_poly.entity_id
_entity_poly.type
_entity_poly.pdbx_seq_one_letter_code
_entity_poly.pdbx_strand_id
1 'polypeptide(L)'
;MHGHFLGDLAGPFLVAGAGTAFAFIPVSIAALAGVGERDAGLASGLLNASQQIGGAIGVAVTSTVAASHLDSLARSGSTTPAALTGGFGWALWVCGAIGLAAVPIAFVLIRRDELAHVTDHTVGVAA
;
A
#
# COMPACT_ATOMS: atom_id res chain seq x y z
N MET A 1 -11.59 -30.10 -2.24
CA MET A 1 -12.19 -28.79 -2.54
C MET A 1 -11.64 -28.37 -3.90
N HIS A 2 -12.47 -28.28 -4.94
CA HIS A 2 -12.03 -27.82 -6.26
C HIS A 2 -12.09 -26.29 -6.29
N GLY A 3 -10.99 -25.62 -5.94
CA GLY A 3 -10.86 -24.19 -6.17
C GLY A 3 -10.57 -23.95 -7.65
N HIS A 4 -11.31 -23.05 -8.28
CA HIS A 4 -11.08 -22.68 -9.68
C HIS A 4 -10.39 -21.32 -9.70
N PHE A 5 -9.17 -21.26 -10.23
CA PHE A 5 -8.37 -20.03 -10.26
C PHE A 5 -9.16 -18.82 -10.77
N LEU A 6 -9.90 -18.98 -11.87
CA LEU A 6 -10.67 -17.89 -12.46
C LEU A 6 -11.83 -17.42 -11.59
N GLY A 7 -12.42 -18.32 -10.79
CA GLY A 7 -13.55 -17.99 -9.90
C GLY A 7 -13.09 -17.41 -8.57
N ASP A 8 -12.00 -17.96 -8.01
CA ASP A 8 -11.63 -17.71 -6.61
C ASP A 8 -10.48 -16.70 -6.46
N LEU A 9 -9.62 -16.54 -7.48
CA LEU A 9 -8.38 -15.76 -7.38
C LEU A 9 -8.28 -14.66 -8.44
N ALA A 10 -8.69 -14.92 -9.68
CA ALA A 10 -8.46 -13.97 -10.78
C ALA A 10 -9.03 -12.58 -10.50
N GLY A 11 -10.24 -12.49 -9.96
CA GLY A 11 -10.86 -11.21 -9.57
C GLY A 11 -10.01 -10.43 -8.55
N PRO A 12 -9.76 -10.99 -7.35
CA PRO A 12 -8.91 -10.35 -6.34
C PRO A 12 -7.51 -9.96 -6.86
N PHE A 13 -6.87 -10.80 -7.67
CA PHE A 13 -5.55 -10.51 -8.24
C PHE A 13 -5.60 -9.34 -9.22
N LEU A 14 -6.63 -9.27 -10.07
CA LEU A 14 -6.81 -8.14 -10.99
C LEU A 14 -7.03 -6.84 -10.23
N VAL A 15 -7.87 -6.86 -9.19
CA VAL A 15 -8.12 -5.70 -8.33
C VAL A 15 -6.84 -5.25 -7.63
N ALA A 16 -6.07 -6.18 -7.05
CA ALA A 16 -4.82 -5.89 -6.39
C ALA A 16 -3.77 -5.31 -7.35
N GLY A 17 -3.62 -5.90 -8.55
CA GLY A 17 -2.69 -5.41 -9.57
C GLY A 17 -3.07 -4.03 -10.09
N ALA A 18 -4.33 -3.82 -10.44
CA ALA A 18 -4.83 -2.52 -10.90
C ALA A 18 -4.69 -1.46 -9.80
N GLY A 19 -5.10 -1.78 -8.57
CA GLY A 19 -4.97 -0.87 -7.42
C GLY A 19 -3.52 -0.48 -7.14
N THR A 20 -2.60 -1.43 -7.23
CA THR A 20 -1.15 -1.15 -7.08
C THR A 20 -0.66 -0.20 -8.15
N ALA A 21 -1.02 -0.41 -9.42
CA ALA A 21 -0.61 0.49 -10.51
C ALA A 21 -1.17 1.91 -10.33
N PHE A 22 -2.45 2.03 -9.97
CA PHE A 22 -3.11 3.31 -9.74
C PHE A 22 -2.62 4.04 -8.48
N ALA A 23 -2.08 3.33 -7.49
CA ALA A 23 -1.41 3.94 -6.35
C ALA A 23 0.03 4.35 -6.69
N PHE A 24 0.79 3.45 -7.32
CA PHE A 24 2.23 3.60 -7.49
C PHE A 24 2.62 4.72 -8.47
N ILE A 25 1.96 4.77 -9.64
CA ILE A 25 2.36 5.69 -10.71
C ILE A 25 2.10 7.16 -10.31
N PRO A 26 0.89 7.55 -9.86
CA PRO A 26 0.63 8.95 -9.52
C PRO A 26 1.44 9.43 -8.32
N VAL A 27 1.63 8.56 -7.31
CA VAL A 27 2.47 8.88 -6.14
C VAL A 27 3.91 9.12 -6.56
N SER A 28 4.46 8.29 -7.45
CA SER A 28 5.83 8.47 -7.94
C SER A 28 6.00 9.75 -8.75
N ILE A 29 5.01 10.08 -9.61
CA ILE A 29 5.01 11.33 -10.36
C ILE A 29 4.94 12.52 -9.41
N ALA A 30 3.99 12.53 -8.46
CA ALA A 30 3.83 13.61 -7.50
C ALA A 30 5.09 13.81 -6.64
N ALA A 31 5.73 12.72 -6.19
CA ALA A 31 6.93 12.78 -5.38
C ALA A 31 8.16 13.33 -6.11
N LEU A 32 8.19 13.26 -7.45
CA LEU A 32 9.31 13.71 -8.28
C LEU A 32 9.00 14.99 -9.06
N ALA A 33 7.74 15.46 -9.06
CA ALA A 33 7.31 16.64 -9.76
C ALA A 33 8.04 17.89 -9.22
N GLY A 34 8.59 18.71 -10.12
CA GLY A 34 9.29 19.95 -9.74
C GLY A 34 10.69 19.77 -9.13
N VAL A 35 11.19 18.54 -8.98
CA VAL A 35 12.56 18.29 -8.51
C VAL A 35 13.57 18.65 -9.60
N GLY A 36 14.58 19.47 -9.27
CA GLY A 36 15.64 19.85 -10.20
C GLY A 36 16.58 18.69 -10.55
N GLU A 37 17.23 18.74 -11.72
CA GLU A 37 18.09 17.66 -12.22
C GLU A 37 19.20 17.23 -11.26
N ARG A 38 19.74 18.17 -10.49
CA ARG A 38 20.81 17.92 -9.50
C ARG A 38 20.32 17.10 -8.30
N ASP A 39 19.04 17.18 -7.97
CA ASP A 39 18.44 16.54 -6.79
C ASP A 39 17.60 15.30 -7.15
N ALA A 40 17.37 15.04 -8.45
CA ALA A 40 16.56 13.93 -8.93
C ALA A 40 17.01 12.56 -8.41
N GLY A 41 18.33 12.34 -8.31
CA GLY A 41 18.90 11.12 -7.75
C GLY A 41 18.59 10.96 -6.25
N LEU A 42 18.65 12.05 -5.48
CA LEU A 42 18.33 12.05 -4.05
C LEU A 42 16.83 11.83 -3.84
N ALA A 43 15.97 12.53 -4.60
CA ALA A 43 14.53 12.38 -4.49
C ALA A 43 14.06 10.95 -4.83
N SER A 44 14.56 10.38 -5.93
CA SER A 44 14.27 8.99 -6.30
C SER A 44 14.80 7.99 -5.27
N GLY A 45 16.01 8.22 -4.74
CA GLY A 45 16.59 7.43 -3.66
C GLY A 45 15.73 7.44 -2.39
N LEU A 46 15.26 8.62 -1.97
CA LEU A 46 14.37 8.79 -0.82
C LEU A 46 13.02 8.12 -1.05
N LEU A 47 12.45 8.26 -2.25
CA LEU A 47 11.19 7.60 -2.62
C LEU A 47 11.33 6.08 -2.53
N ASN A 48 12.39 5.50 -3.11
CA ASN A 48 12.63 4.06 -3.05
C ASN A 48 12.92 3.57 -1.61
N ALA A 49 13.72 4.30 -0.85
CA ALA A 49 13.99 3.98 0.56
C ALA A 49 12.69 3.99 1.39
N SER A 50 11.83 5.00 1.19
CA SER A 50 10.52 5.09 1.84
C SER A 50 9.61 3.92 1.48
N GLN A 51 9.61 3.50 0.20
CA GLN A 51 8.86 2.33 -0.24
C GLN A 51 9.38 1.04 0.39
N GLN A 52 10.71 0.85 0.47
CA GLN A 52 11.31 -0.31 1.12
C GLN A 52 10.98 -0.36 2.62
N ILE A 53 11.06 0.78 3.32
CA ILE A 53 10.68 0.88 4.73
C ILE A 53 9.19 0.54 4.89
N GLY A 54 8.31 1.12 4.08
CA GLY A 54 6.88 0.82 4.10
C GLY A 54 6.58 -0.66 3.83
N GLY A 55 7.25 -1.25 2.83
CA GLY A 55 7.14 -2.67 2.50
C GLY A 55 7.60 -3.57 3.64
N ALA A 56 8.73 -3.26 4.26
CA ALA A 56 9.25 -4.00 5.41
C ALA A 56 8.29 -3.95 6.61
N ILE A 57 7.73 -2.77 6.92
CA ILE A 57 6.72 -2.60 7.98
C ILE A 57 5.46 -3.41 7.66
N GLY A 58 4.97 -3.32 6.42
CA GLY A 58 3.79 -4.07 5.97
C GLY A 58 3.97 -5.57 6.13
N VAL A 59 5.12 -6.10 5.70
CA VAL A 59 5.46 -7.53 5.85
C VAL A 59 5.59 -7.91 7.31
N ALA A 60 6.24 -7.09 8.15
CA ALA A 60 6.42 -7.38 9.57
C ALA A 60 5.07 -7.49 10.30
N VAL A 61 4.16 -6.54 10.08
CA VAL A 61 2.81 -6.54 10.67
C VAL A 61 2.04 -7.77 10.20
N THR A 62 1.99 -8.00 8.88
CA THR A 62 1.21 -9.09 8.28
C THR A 62 1.71 -10.46 8.72
N SER A 63 3.03 -10.66 8.75
CA SER A 63 3.67 -11.90 9.21
C SER A 63 3.37 -12.15 10.69
N THR A 64 3.45 -11.10 11.52
CA THR A 64 3.16 -11.21 12.96
C THR A 64 1.71 -11.62 13.20
N VAL A 65 0.75 -11.02 12.49
CA VAL A 65 -0.67 -11.38 12.59
C VAL A 65 -0.90 -12.82 12.14
N ALA A 66 -0.35 -13.20 10.98
CA ALA A 66 -0.49 -14.55 10.45
C ALA A 66 0.04 -15.61 11.44
N ALA A 67 1.26 -15.39 11.96
CA ALA A 67 1.90 -16.29 12.91
C ALA A 67 1.16 -16.35 14.25
N SER A 68 0.66 -15.21 14.75
CA SER A 68 -0.08 -15.15 16.01
C SER A 68 -1.41 -15.93 15.93
N HIS A 69 -2.14 -15.77 14.82
CA HIS A 69 -3.39 -16.50 14.61
C HIS A 69 -3.16 -17.99 14.36
N LEU A 70 -2.14 -18.33 13.57
CA LEU A 70 -1.69 -19.70 13.35
C LEU A 70 -1.41 -20.41 14.68
N ASP A 71 -0.58 -19.80 15.53
CA ASP A 71 -0.20 -20.36 16.83
C ASP A 71 -1.42 -20.54 17.75
N SER A 72 -2.35 -19.58 17.75
CA SER A 72 -3.61 -19.70 18.49
C SER A 72 -4.46 -20.90 18.04
N LEU A 73 -4.57 -21.12 16.72
CA LEU A 73 -5.32 -22.24 16.14
C LEU A 73 -4.63 -23.59 16.36
N ALA A 74 -3.30 -23.60 16.32
CA ALA A 74 -2.51 -24.79 16.60
C ALA A 74 -2.69 -25.22 18.07
N ARG A 75 -2.66 -24.28 19.02
CA ARG A 75 -2.92 -24.53 20.44
C ARG A 75 -4.34 -25.01 20.74
N SER A 76 -5.32 -24.67 19.90
CA SER A 76 -6.71 -25.15 20.03
C SER A 76 -6.95 -26.53 19.39
N GLY A 77 -5.89 -27.21 18.92
CA GLY A 77 -5.98 -28.56 18.34
C GLY A 77 -6.37 -28.60 16.85
N SER A 78 -6.31 -27.47 16.14
CA SER A 78 -6.58 -27.43 14.70
C SER A 78 -5.50 -28.18 13.92
N THR A 79 -5.87 -28.78 12.78
CA THR A 79 -4.88 -29.39 11.87
C THR A 79 -3.97 -28.33 11.27
N THR A 80 -2.70 -28.65 10.99
CA THR A 80 -1.73 -27.72 10.41
C THR A 80 -2.25 -27.00 9.15
N PRO A 81 -2.89 -27.68 8.17
CA PRO A 81 -3.44 -26.98 7.01
C PRO A 81 -4.54 -25.98 7.36
N ALA A 82 -5.43 -26.30 8.31
CA ALA A 82 -6.50 -25.40 8.73
C ALA A 82 -5.98 -24.20 9.51
N ALA A 83 -4.94 -24.40 10.33
CA ALA A 83 -4.31 -23.32 11.08
C ALA A 83 -3.58 -22.33 10.15
N LEU A 84 -2.91 -22.84 9.10
CA LEU A 84 -2.26 -22.02 8.07
C LEU A 84 -3.26 -21.18 7.26
N THR A 85 -4.35 -21.79 6.78
CA THR A 85 -5.37 -21.04 6.03
C THR A 85 -6.07 -20.00 6.91
N GLY A 86 -6.32 -20.31 8.19
CA GLY A 86 -6.85 -19.35 9.16
C GLY A 86 -5.91 -18.17 9.41
N GLY A 87 -4.61 -18.44 9.60
CA GLY A 87 -3.59 -17.41 9.79
C GLY A 87 -3.46 -16.48 8.58
N PHE A 88 -3.35 -17.02 7.37
CA PHE A 88 -3.31 -16.21 6.15
C PHE A 88 -4.61 -15.45 5.91
N GLY A 89 -5.78 -16.06 6.17
CA GLY A 89 -7.07 -15.39 6.05
C GLY A 89 -7.16 -14.15 6.95
N TRP A 90 -6.71 -14.27 8.21
CA TRP A 90 -6.66 -13.14 9.14
C TRP A 90 -5.68 -12.05 8.70
N ALA A 91 -4.52 -12.45 8.19
CA ALA A 91 -3.53 -11.52 7.66
C ALA A 91 -4.06 -10.73 6.45
N LEU A 92 -4.81 -11.38 5.55
CA LEU A 92 -5.46 -10.71 4.41
C LEU A 92 -6.52 -9.70 4.87
N TRP A 93 -7.30 -10.01 5.90
CA TRP A 93 -8.25 -9.06 6.49
C TRP A 93 -7.55 -7.83 7.07
N VAL A 94 -6.42 -8.02 7.75
CA VAL A 94 -5.61 -6.90 8.26
C VAL A 94 -5.06 -6.05 7.12
N CYS A 95 -4.55 -6.65 6.04
CA CYS A 95 -4.15 -5.90 4.84
C CYS A 95 -5.32 -5.09 4.26
N GLY A 96 -6.51 -5.68 4.17
CA GLY A 96 -7.72 -4.99 3.72
C GLY A 96 -8.09 -3.82 4.62
N ALA A 97 -8.01 -3.98 5.94
CA ALA A 97 -8.27 -2.92 6.91
C ALA A 97 -7.25 -1.78 6.84
N ILE A 98 -5.95 -2.10 6.70
CA ILE A 98 -4.89 -1.11 6.51
C ILE A 98 -5.12 -0.33 5.21
N GLY A 99 -5.42 -1.03 4.11
CA GLY A 99 -5.74 -0.40 2.83
C GLY A 99 -6.97 0.50 2.90
N LEU A 100 -8.02 0.08 3.59
CA LEU A 100 -9.23 0.88 3.79
C LEU A 100 -8.95 2.12 4.64
N ALA A 101 -8.15 2.00 5.70
CA ALA A 101 -7.74 3.11 6.56
C ALA A 101 -6.81 4.09 5.82
N ALA A 102 -6.02 3.62 4.84
CA ALA A 102 -5.17 4.48 4.02
C ALA A 102 -5.98 5.45 3.16
N VAL A 103 -7.22 5.12 2.77
CA VAL A 103 -8.08 5.99 1.95
C VAL A 103 -8.36 7.34 2.63
N PRO A 104 -8.95 7.42 3.84
CA PRO A 104 -9.17 8.71 4.50
C PRO A 104 -7.87 9.42 4.85
N ILE A 105 -6.80 8.68 5.20
CA ILE A 105 -5.47 9.27 5.45
C ILE A 105 -4.96 9.98 4.19
N ALA A 106 -5.04 9.33 3.04
CA ALA A 106 -4.67 9.91 1.75
C ALA A 106 -5.50 11.16 1.45
N PHE A 107 -6.83 11.12 1.66
CA PHE A 107 -7.68 12.29 1.46
C PHE A 107 -7.38 13.47 2.39
N VAL A 108 -6.95 13.20 3.63
CA VAL A 108 -6.57 14.25 4.60
C VAL A 108 -5.20 14.83 4.26
N LEU A 109 -4.22 13.99 3.92
CA LEU A 109 -2.85 14.42 3.65
C LEU A 109 -2.66 15.08 2.27
N ILE A 110 -3.42 14.68 1.25
CA ILE A 110 -3.29 15.22 -0.12
C ILE A 110 -4.02 16.57 -0.28
N ARG A 111 -4.82 17.01 0.70
CA ARG A 111 -5.72 18.15 0.54
C ARG A 111 -5.25 19.38 1.32
N ARG A 112 -4.43 20.23 0.69
CA ARG A 112 -4.63 21.71 0.54
C ARG A 112 -3.41 22.52 0.06
N ASP A 113 -2.21 21.96 -0.02
CA ASP A 113 -1.01 22.81 -0.04
C ASP A 113 -0.45 23.09 -1.45
N GLU A 114 -0.75 22.26 -2.45
CA GLU A 114 -0.21 22.39 -3.81
C GLU A 114 -0.94 23.42 -4.70
N LEU A 115 -2.21 23.71 -4.41
CA LEU A 115 -3.00 24.67 -5.23
C LEU A 115 -2.63 26.14 -4.95
N ALA A 116 -1.99 26.43 -3.82
CA ALA A 116 -1.59 27.79 -3.45
C ALA A 116 -0.37 28.28 -4.27
N HIS A 117 0.61 27.41 -4.54
CA HIS A 117 1.86 27.82 -5.22
C HIS A 117 1.75 27.98 -6.74
N VAL A 118 0.80 27.30 -7.39
CA VAL A 118 0.54 27.48 -8.84
C VAL A 118 -0.17 28.81 -9.12
N THR A 119 -0.96 29.31 -8.17
CA THR A 119 -1.70 30.58 -8.31
C THR A 119 -0.74 31.78 -8.21
N ASP A 120 0.28 31.74 -7.36
CA ASP A 120 1.25 32.85 -7.22
C ASP A 120 2.14 33.04 -8.47
N HIS A 121 2.57 31.94 -9.12
CA HIS A 121 3.39 32.02 -10.33
C HIS A 121 2.65 32.53 -11.57
N THR A 122 1.32 32.39 -11.61
CA THR A 122 0.51 32.87 -12.74
C THR A 122 0.12 34.34 -12.59
N VAL A 123 -0.02 34.85 -11.36
CA VAL A 123 -0.37 36.26 -11.10
C VAL A 123 0.87 37.18 -11.19
N GLY A 124 2.05 36.72 -10.78
CA GLY A 124 3.29 37.52 -10.82
C GLY A 124 3.90 37.74 -12.22
N VAL A 125 3.47 36.97 -13.23
CA VAL A 125 3.91 37.13 -14.63
C VAL A 125 2.96 38.05 -15.42
N ALA A 126 1.78 38.34 -14.87
CA ALA A 126 0.74 39.16 -15.49
C ALA A 126 0.65 40.60 -14.94
N ALA A 127 1.52 40.98 -13.99
CA ALA A 127 1.60 42.31 -13.36
C ALA A 127 2.93 42.99 -13.70
#